data_AF-A0AAW9IMP7-F1
#
_entry.id   AF-A0AAW9IMP7-F1
#
_cell.length_a   1.000
_cell.length_b   1.000
_cell.length_c   1.000
_cell.angle_alpha   90.00
_cell.angle_beta   90.00
_cell.angle_gamma   90.00
#
_symmetry.space_group_name_H-M   'P 1'
#
loop_
_entity.id
_entity.type
_entity.pdbx_description
1 polymer ?
#
loop_
_entity_poly.entity_id
_entity_poly.type
_entity_poly.pdbx_seq_one_letter_code
_entity_poly.pdbx_strand_id
1 'polypeptide(L)'
;IYYKNTVLKRPKYLSCCGSSGGGVTTASEMMIFIKAFFGGKLFNKAIFGKLSIYRKLQFLMGPIRYGGGYMQVPLSGVVTLFSGEGELVGHTGSTGSFAFYYPQKDLFFVGDLNQMGGPSLPIR
;
A
#
# COMPACT_ATOMS: atom_id res chain seq x y z
N ILE A 1 16.95 6.05 5.19
CA ILE A 1 16.31 4.74 5.37
C ILE A 1 17.34 3.71 5.84
N TYR A 2 16.97 2.75 6.67
CA TYR A 2 17.87 1.69 7.10
C TYR A 2 17.77 0.46 6.19
N TYR A 3 18.91 -0.20 5.96
CA TYR A 3 18.96 -1.59 5.55
C TYR A 3 19.64 -2.37 6.68
N LYS A 4 18.84 -3.17 7.41
CA LYS A 4 19.24 -3.78 8.69
C LYS A 4 19.78 -2.69 9.62
N ASN A 5 21.07 -2.76 9.98
CA ASN A 5 21.72 -1.83 10.91
C ASN A 5 22.45 -0.68 10.19
N THR A 6 22.37 -0.59 8.86
CA THR A 6 23.10 0.40 8.07
C THR A 6 22.19 1.50 7.56
N VAL A 7 22.55 2.76 7.82
CA VAL A 7 21.84 3.92 7.26
C VAL A 7 22.21 4.09 5.79
N LEU A 8 21.21 4.07 4.92
CA LEU A 8 21.34 4.38 3.50
C LEU A 8 20.91 5.83 3.22
N LYS A 9 21.82 6.61 2.65
CA LYS A 9 21.59 7.97 2.14
C LYS A 9 21.80 7.99 0.63
N ARG A 10 20.72 7.86 -0.15
CA ARG A 10 20.76 7.75 -1.62
C ARG A 10 19.81 8.74 -2.33
N PRO A 11 19.90 10.06 -2.06
CA PRO A 11 18.94 11.03 -2.59
C PRO A 11 18.91 11.09 -4.13
N LYS A 12 20.08 11.00 -4.80
CA LYS A 12 20.17 11.00 -6.27
C LYS A 12 19.49 9.79 -6.92
N TYR A 13 19.54 8.64 -6.25
CA TYR A 13 18.87 7.43 -6.73
C TYR A 13 17.35 7.59 -6.60
N LEU A 14 16.86 8.06 -5.45
CA LEU A 14 15.43 8.32 -5.26
C LEU A 14 14.90 9.32 -6.29
N SER A 15 15.65 10.40 -6.58
CA SER A 15 15.23 11.39 -7.57
C SER A 15 15.10 10.85 -9.00
N CYS A 16 15.89 9.83 -9.39
CA CYS A 16 15.74 9.21 -10.71
C CYS A 16 14.64 8.14 -10.76
N CYS A 17 14.13 7.69 -9.61
CA CYS A 17 13.10 6.66 -9.52
C CYS A 17 11.67 7.17 -9.80
N GLY A 18 11.44 8.47 -10.00
CA GLY A 18 10.16 9.03 -10.46
C GLY A 18 8.91 8.37 -9.88
N SER A 19 7.99 7.94 -10.75
CA SER A 19 6.77 7.20 -10.38
C SER A 19 7.02 5.74 -9.95
N SER A 20 8.23 5.22 -10.11
CA SER A 20 8.65 3.86 -9.75
C SER A 20 9.10 3.73 -8.29
N GLY A 21 8.69 4.66 -7.42
CA GLY A 21 9.06 4.67 -6.00
C GLY A 21 10.05 5.76 -5.58
N GLY A 22 10.19 6.83 -6.38
CA GLY A 22 10.98 8.02 -5.99
C GLY A 22 10.26 8.99 -5.07
N GLY A 23 8.97 8.77 -4.79
CA GLY A 23 8.17 9.65 -3.94
C GLY A 23 8.64 9.66 -2.48
N VAL A 24 8.79 10.86 -1.92
CA VAL A 24 9.13 11.07 -0.50
C VAL A 24 8.05 11.94 0.12
N THR A 25 7.51 11.51 1.25
CA THR A 25 6.41 12.21 1.95
C THR A 25 6.43 11.87 3.44
N THR A 26 5.67 12.61 4.23
CA THR A 26 5.36 12.30 5.62
C THR A 26 4.09 11.44 5.75
N ALA A 27 3.91 10.76 6.88
CA ALA A 27 2.68 10.03 7.17
C ALA A 27 1.43 10.93 7.13
N SER A 28 1.54 12.18 7.60
CA SER A 28 0.45 13.15 7.60
C SER A 28 0.03 13.56 6.19
N GLU A 29 0.98 13.85 5.31
CA GLU A 29 0.71 14.15 3.90
C GLU A 29 0.13 12.94 3.16
N MET A 30 0.67 11.73 3.41
CA MET A 30 0.15 10.50 2.84
C MET A 30 -1.29 10.23 3.31
N MET A 31 -1.62 10.52 4.58
CA MET A 31 -3.00 10.45 5.09
C MET A 31 -3.95 11.37 4.34
N ILE A 32 -3.53 12.61 4.04
CA ILE A 32 -4.31 13.56 3.25
C ILE A 32 -4.52 13.00 1.84
N PHE A 33 -3.46 12.52 1.20
CA PHE A 33 -3.51 11.95 -0.14
C PHE A 33 -4.46 10.75 -0.22
N ILE A 34 -4.31 9.74 0.64
CA ILE A 34 -5.12 8.52 0.55
C ILE A 34 -6.61 8.79 0.84
N LYS A 35 -6.90 9.71 1.78
CA LYS A 35 -8.28 10.17 2.02
C LYS A 35 -8.83 10.94 0.83
N ALA A 36 -8.04 11.77 0.16
CA ALA A 36 -8.47 12.48 -1.04
C ALA A 36 -8.70 11.51 -2.23
N PHE A 37 -7.86 10.48 -2.35
CA PHE A 37 -7.92 9.44 -3.37
C PHE A 37 -9.22 8.63 -3.24
N PHE A 38 -9.41 7.90 -2.14
CA PHE A 38 -10.59 7.05 -1.94
C PHE A 38 -11.84 7.82 -1.51
N GLY A 39 -11.68 8.99 -0.91
CA GLY A 39 -12.77 9.82 -0.38
C GLY A 39 -13.52 10.64 -1.43
N GLY A 40 -13.13 10.57 -2.71
CA GLY A 40 -13.89 11.18 -3.80
C GLY A 40 -13.39 12.56 -4.26
N LYS A 41 -12.29 13.08 -3.70
CA LYS A 41 -11.79 14.42 -4.01
C LYS A 41 -10.93 14.43 -5.28
N LEU A 42 -10.09 13.41 -5.46
CA LEU A 42 -9.25 13.29 -6.65
C LEU A 42 -9.96 12.56 -7.79
N PHE A 43 -10.81 11.59 -7.45
CA PHE A 43 -11.54 10.77 -8.40
C PHE A 43 -12.97 10.57 -7.93
N ASN A 44 -13.93 10.52 -8.86
CA ASN A 44 -15.30 10.16 -8.50
C ASN A 44 -15.34 8.72 -7.94
N LYS A 45 -15.95 8.52 -6.76
CA LYS A 45 -16.01 7.21 -6.09
C LYS A 45 -16.57 6.09 -6.96
N ALA A 46 -17.44 6.40 -7.92
CA ALA A 46 -17.98 5.43 -8.87
C ALA A 46 -16.91 4.75 -9.73
N ILE A 47 -15.72 5.37 -9.89
CA ILE A 47 -14.61 4.76 -10.62
C ILE A 47 -14.07 3.52 -9.92
N PHE A 48 -14.09 3.48 -8.58
CA PHE A 48 -13.52 2.35 -7.84
C PHE A 48 -14.29 1.07 -8.07
N GLY A 49 -15.62 1.14 -8.27
CA GLY A 49 -16.43 -0.01 -8.68
C GLY A 49 -16.06 -0.56 -10.07
N LYS A 50 -15.61 0.30 -10.99
CA LYS A 50 -15.12 -0.12 -12.32
C LYS A 50 -13.69 -0.68 -12.26
N LEU A 51 -12.88 -0.16 -11.35
CA LEU A 51 -11.47 -0.52 -11.19
C LEU A 51 -11.25 -1.74 -10.28
N SER A 52 -12.27 -2.21 -9.55
CA SER A 52 -12.25 -3.40 -8.69
C SER A 52 -12.11 -4.75 -9.43
N ILE A 53 -11.65 -4.75 -10.68
CA ILE A 53 -11.24 -5.96 -11.38
C ILE A 53 -9.80 -6.26 -10.98
N TYR A 54 -9.65 -7.05 -9.92
CA TYR A 54 -8.35 -7.41 -9.38
C TYR A 54 -7.81 -8.70 -9.97
N ARG A 55 -6.52 -8.70 -10.33
CA ARG A 55 -5.79 -9.87 -10.82
C ARG A 55 -4.71 -10.27 -9.83
N LYS A 56 -4.50 -11.58 -9.66
CA LYS A 56 -3.40 -12.11 -8.83
C LYS A 56 -2.07 -11.71 -9.46
N LEU A 57 -1.12 -11.24 -8.65
CA LEU A 57 0.20 -10.84 -9.15
C LEU A 57 1.04 -12.07 -9.53
N GLN A 58 1.31 -12.94 -8.56
CA GLN A 58 2.08 -14.19 -8.71
C GLN A 58 1.64 -15.20 -7.64
N PHE A 59 1.77 -16.50 -7.91
CA PHE A 59 1.33 -17.56 -6.99
C PHE A 59 1.99 -17.47 -5.60
N LEU A 60 3.31 -17.20 -5.58
CA LEU A 60 4.10 -17.09 -4.35
C LEU A 60 3.84 -15.79 -3.55
N MET A 61 3.10 -14.84 -4.11
CA MET A 61 2.78 -13.56 -3.46
C MET A 61 1.31 -13.49 -3.00
N GLY A 62 0.64 -14.64 -2.92
CA GLY A 62 -0.71 -14.72 -2.34
C GLY A 62 -0.73 -14.20 -0.89
N PRO A 63 -1.78 -13.47 -0.46
CA PRO A 63 -3.07 -13.26 -1.12
C PRO A 63 -3.16 -11.99 -1.99
N ILE A 64 -2.04 -11.35 -2.34
CA ILE A 64 -2.01 -10.03 -2.98
C ILE A 64 -2.58 -10.06 -4.40
N ARG A 65 -3.43 -9.08 -4.70
CA ARG A 65 -4.00 -8.83 -6.02
C ARG A 65 -3.81 -7.36 -6.40
N TYR A 66 -3.90 -7.03 -7.68
CA TYR A 66 -3.78 -5.67 -8.20
C TYR A 66 -4.89 -5.33 -9.19
N GLY A 67 -5.36 -4.08 -9.14
CA GLY A 67 -6.40 -3.55 -10.02
C GLY A 67 -6.42 -2.03 -9.91
N GLY A 68 -6.71 -1.33 -11.00
CA GLY A 68 -6.86 0.14 -10.99
C GLY A 68 -5.66 0.96 -10.51
N GLY A 69 -4.46 0.39 -10.50
CA GLY A 69 -3.24 1.06 -10.05
C GLY A 69 -2.94 0.92 -8.55
N TYR A 70 -3.69 0.12 -7.81
CA TYR A 70 -3.43 -0.15 -6.39
C TYR A 70 -3.54 -1.65 -6.05
N MET A 71 -2.95 -2.00 -4.92
CA MET A 71 -2.94 -3.32 -4.32
C MET A 71 -4.27 -3.59 -3.59
N GLN A 72 -4.74 -4.82 -3.67
CA GLN A 72 -5.81 -5.40 -2.84
C GLN A 72 -5.20 -6.55 -2.02
N VAL A 73 -5.41 -6.51 -0.71
CA VAL A 73 -5.08 -7.57 0.24
C VAL A 73 -6.38 -8.08 0.86
N PRO A 74 -6.91 -9.22 0.38
CA PRO A 74 -8.08 -9.86 0.98
C PRO A 74 -7.81 -10.23 2.43
N LEU A 75 -8.70 -9.80 3.33
CA LEU A 75 -8.64 -10.17 4.75
C LEU A 75 -9.45 -11.43 5.05
N SER A 76 -10.29 -11.89 4.13
CA SER A 76 -10.97 -13.18 4.22
C SER A 76 -10.09 -14.31 3.66
N GLY A 77 -9.77 -15.33 4.46
CA GLY A 77 -9.15 -16.56 3.97
C GLY A 77 -8.20 -17.22 4.96
N VAL A 78 -7.50 -18.27 4.51
CA VAL A 78 -6.60 -19.08 5.34
C VAL A 78 -5.52 -18.24 6.03
N VAL A 79 -5.03 -17.18 5.36
CA VAL A 79 -3.96 -16.31 5.90
C VAL A 79 -4.40 -15.57 7.17
N THR A 80 -5.68 -15.24 7.29
CA THR A 80 -6.26 -14.62 8.50
C THR A 80 -6.97 -15.64 9.39
N LEU A 81 -6.76 -16.93 9.14
CA LEU A 81 -7.50 -18.02 9.78
C LEU A 81 -9.03 -17.83 9.70
N PHE A 82 -9.50 -17.22 8.60
CA PHE A 82 -10.90 -16.87 8.37
C PHE A 82 -11.51 -15.90 9.40
N SER A 83 -10.70 -15.23 10.21
CA SER A 83 -11.16 -14.25 11.21
C SER A 83 -11.36 -12.84 10.65
N GLY A 84 -10.75 -12.54 9.49
CA GLY A 84 -10.85 -11.24 8.84
C GLY A 84 -12.00 -11.17 7.83
N GLU A 85 -12.62 -10.00 7.72
CA GLU A 85 -13.64 -9.69 6.72
C GLU A 85 -13.19 -8.56 5.80
N GLY A 86 -13.62 -8.63 4.54
CA GLY A 86 -13.34 -7.60 3.54
C GLY A 86 -11.90 -7.61 3.04
N GLU A 87 -11.37 -6.42 2.78
CA GLU A 87 -10.11 -6.23 2.06
C GLU A 87 -9.46 -4.89 2.40
N LEU A 88 -8.13 -4.87 2.44
CA LEU A 88 -7.37 -3.63 2.40
C LEU A 88 -7.05 -3.27 0.96
N VAL A 89 -7.30 -2.03 0.58
CA VAL A 89 -6.93 -1.48 -0.73
C VAL A 89 -5.94 -0.34 -0.55
N GLY A 90 -4.90 -0.27 -1.38
CA GLY A 90 -3.82 0.70 -1.20
C GLY A 90 -2.50 0.19 -1.73
N HIS A 91 -1.41 0.35 -0.98
CA HIS A 91 -0.10 -0.15 -1.40
C HIS A 91 0.87 -0.30 -0.22
N THR A 92 1.72 -1.34 -0.27
CA THR A 92 2.95 -1.40 0.52
C THR A 92 4.16 -1.16 -0.37
N GLY A 93 5.04 -0.24 0.01
CA GLY A 93 6.28 0.06 -0.68
C GLY A 93 7.36 -0.99 -0.37
N SER A 94 8.31 -1.15 -1.28
CA SER A 94 9.49 -2.01 -1.08
C SER A 94 10.45 -1.54 0.01
N THR A 95 10.20 -0.34 0.56
CA THR A 95 10.99 0.32 1.59
C THR A 95 10.36 0.27 2.98
N GLY A 96 9.22 -0.43 3.14
CA GLY A 96 8.51 -0.53 4.42
C GLY A 96 7.49 0.57 4.68
N SER A 97 7.28 1.48 3.72
CA SER A 97 6.20 2.48 3.74
C SER A 97 4.89 1.82 3.32
N PHE A 98 3.75 2.25 3.85
CA PHE A 98 2.45 1.72 3.46
C PHE A 98 1.34 2.76 3.56
N ALA A 99 0.32 2.57 2.74
CA ALA A 99 -0.92 3.34 2.79
C ALA A 99 -2.08 2.44 2.36
N PHE A 100 -3.04 2.20 3.26
CA PHE A 100 -4.18 1.33 3.03
C PHE A 100 -5.49 1.99 3.49
N TYR A 101 -6.56 1.66 2.79
CA TYR A 101 -7.94 1.98 3.12
C TYR A 101 -8.70 0.66 3.32
N TYR A 102 -9.52 0.60 4.36
CA TYR A 102 -10.42 -0.50 4.65
C TYR A 102 -11.87 -0.04 4.45
N PRO A 103 -12.47 -0.35 3.29
CA PRO A 103 -13.78 0.18 2.93
C PRO A 103 -14.91 -0.19 3.88
N GLN A 104 -14.84 -1.39 4.49
CA GLN A 104 -15.91 -1.92 5.32
C GLN A 104 -16.14 -1.13 6.61
N LYS A 105 -15.10 -0.46 7.13
CA LYS A 105 -15.16 0.35 8.36
C LYS A 105 -14.77 1.82 8.16
N ASP A 106 -14.57 2.24 6.91
CA ASP A 106 -14.07 3.59 6.58
C ASP A 106 -12.77 3.96 7.33
N LEU A 107 -11.83 3.00 7.41
CA LEU A 107 -10.57 3.18 8.13
C LEU A 107 -9.39 3.39 7.19
N PHE A 108 -8.48 4.29 7.57
CA PHE A 108 -7.27 4.61 6.81
C PHE A 108 -6.04 4.35 7.66
N PHE A 109 -5.06 3.67 7.07
CA PHE A 109 -3.79 3.30 7.69
C PHE A 109 -2.66 3.82 6.84
N VAL A 110 -1.74 4.57 7.44
CA VAL A 110 -0.52 5.02 6.77
C VAL A 110 0.65 4.91 7.73
N GLY A 111 1.83 4.63 7.21
CA GLY A 111 3.01 4.55 8.05
C GLY A 111 4.26 4.18 7.27
N ASP A 112 5.37 4.12 8.00
CA ASP A 112 6.67 3.71 7.49
C ASP A 112 7.48 3.10 8.64
N LEU A 113 8.22 2.03 8.32
CA LEU A 113 9.07 1.33 9.28
C LEU A 113 10.54 1.80 9.23
N ASN A 114 10.87 2.71 8.31
CA ASN A 114 12.22 3.20 8.00
C ASN A 114 13.24 2.07 7.78
N GLN A 115 12.79 0.90 7.28
CA GLN A 115 13.56 -0.33 7.19
C GLN A 115 13.29 -1.10 5.88
N MET A 116 14.32 -1.24 5.05
CA MET A 116 14.28 -1.96 3.76
C MET A 116 14.56 -3.45 3.85
N GLY A 117 15.14 -3.94 4.96
CA GLY A 117 15.53 -5.34 5.12
C GLY A 117 14.36 -6.31 5.24
N GLY A 118 13.14 -5.81 5.48
CA GLY A 118 11.91 -6.59 5.63
C GLY A 118 10.74 -5.91 4.91
N PRO A 119 10.70 -5.89 3.57
CA PRO A 119 9.70 -5.15 2.80
C PRO A 119 8.26 -5.67 2.98
N SER A 120 8.09 -6.91 3.45
CA SER A 120 6.77 -7.50 3.72
C SER A 120 6.22 -7.20 5.11
N LEU A 121 7.01 -6.59 6.01
CA LEU A 121 6.58 -6.29 7.38
C LEU A 121 5.26 -5.50 7.47
N PRO A 122 4.94 -4.54 6.58
CA PRO A 122 3.68 -3.81 6.66
C PRO A 122 2.41 -4.63 6.39
N ILE A 123 2.54 -5.81 5.79
CA ILE A 123 1.41 -6.64 5.35
C ILE A 123 1.47 -8.07 5.92
N ARG A 124 2.34 -8.31 6.89
CA ARG A 124 2.54 -9.62 7.53
C ARG A 124 1.85 -9.69 8.89
#